data_AF-A0A2N2GCK6-F1
#
_entry.id   AF-A0A2N2GCK6-F1
#
_cell.length_a   1.000
_cell.length_b   1.000
_cell.length_c   1.000
_cell.angle_alpha   90.00
_cell.angle_beta   90.00
_cell.angle_gamma   90.00
#
_symmetry.space_group_name_H-M   'P 1'
#
loop_
_entity.id
_entity.type
_entity.pdbx_description
1 polymer ?
#
loop_
_entity_poly.entity_id
_entity_poly.type
_entity_poly.pdbx_seq_one_letter_code
_entity_poly.pdbx_strand_id
1 'polypeptide(L)'
;MMKRVWMALASGIFLCAFAVGVVFAQPAGKAIVDNACSKCHSIKRVEAARKNASEWGATLDRMIKKGANIKSEERDSVLKYLNTLNK
;
A
#
# COMPACT_ATOMS: atom_id res chain seq x y z
N MET A 1 16.70 -58.26 17.61
CA MET A 1 16.44 -58.26 19.07
C MET A 1 17.57 -57.45 19.74
N MET A 2 17.33 -56.82 20.91
CA MET A 2 18.18 -55.84 21.64
C MET A 2 17.86 -54.37 21.29
N LYS A 3 16.75 -53.77 21.73
CA LYS A 3 16.45 -53.19 23.06
C LYS A 3 17.47 -52.14 23.54
N ARG A 4 17.02 -50.88 23.43
CA ARG A 4 17.22 -49.72 24.33
C ARG A 4 18.64 -49.13 24.41
N VAL A 5 18.83 -48.00 23.71
CA VAL A 5 19.82 -46.99 24.10
C VAL A 5 19.08 -45.81 24.73
N TRP A 6 19.57 -45.45 25.91
CA TRP A 6 19.09 -44.41 26.80
C TRP A 6 19.18 -43.01 26.20
N MET A 7 18.33 -42.11 26.73
CA MET A 7 18.30 -40.67 26.46
C MET A 7 19.70 -40.03 26.42
N ALA A 8 19.96 -39.24 25.39
CA ALA A 8 20.96 -38.18 25.40
C ALA A 8 20.31 -36.89 24.90
N LEU A 9 20.30 -35.89 25.78
CA LEU A 9 20.00 -34.50 25.49
C LEU A 9 20.96 -33.99 24.41
N ALA A 10 20.46 -33.66 23.22
CA ALA A 10 21.20 -32.91 22.23
C ALA A 10 20.25 -31.98 21.46
N SER A 11 20.37 -30.69 21.80
CA SER A 11 20.26 -29.54 20.92
C SER A 11 19.85 -29.82 19.47
N GLY A 12 18.69 -29.27 19.08
CA GLY A 12 18.23 -29.27 17.70
C GLY A 12 17.36 -28.04 17.47
N ILE A 13 18.01 -26.87 17.45
CA ILE A 13 17.70 -25.74 16.57
C ILE A 13 16.39 -25.93 15.79
N PHE A 14 15.26 -25.52 16.38
CA PHE A 14 14.05 -25.28 15.59
C PHE A 14 14.18 -23.86 15.05
N LEU A 15 14.97 -23.75 13.99
CA LEU A 15 15.23 -22.53 13.23
C LEU A 15 13.99 -22.13 12.43
N CYS A 16 12.85 -21.96 13.08
CA CYS A 16 11.76 -21.17 12.51
C CYS A 16 11.93 -19.75 13.02
N ALA A 17 13.00 -19.10 12.56
CA ALA A 17 12.99 -17.66 12.33
C ALA A 17 11.91 -17.42 11.27
N PHE A 18 10.66 -17.44 11.72
CA PHE A 18 9.51 -17.04 10.95
C PHE A 18 9.80 -15.60 10.58
N ALA A 19 10.13 -15.38 9.31
CA ALA A 19 10.18 -14.05 8.72
C ALA A 19 8.79 -13.45 8.91
N VAL A 20 8.56 -12.78 10.03
CA VAL A 20 7.46 -11.84 10.19
C VAL A 20 7.84 -10.69 9.28
N GLY A 21 7.53 -10.86 8.00
CA GLY A 21 7.56 -9.78 7.04
C GLY A 21 6.79 -8.64 7.65
N VAL A 22 7.48 -7.52 7.89
CA VAL A 22 6.87 -6.32 8.41
C VAL A 22 5.82 -5.90 7.39
N VAL A 23 4.55 -6.20 7.65
CA VAL A 23 3.43 -5.68 6.86
C VAL A 23 3.36 -4.21 7.18
N PHE A 24 4.11 -3.39 6.44
CA PHE A 24 4.02 -1.95 6.54
C PHE A 24 2.60 -1.55 6.15
N ALA A 25 1.80 -1.13 7.15
CA ALA A 25 0.51 -0.52 6.91
C ALA A 25 0.72 0.71 6.01
N GLN A 26 0.37 0.58 4.72
CA GLN A 26 0.45 1.70 3.79
C GLN A 26 -0.58 2.76 4.19
N PRO A 27 -0.31 4.06 3.98
CA PRO A 27 -1.29 5.10 4.26
C PRO A 27 -2.59 4.85 3.48
N ALA A 28 -3.74 5.10 4.12
CA ALA A 28 -5.02 5.00 3.44
C ALA A 28 -5.05 5.98 2.24
N GLY A 29 -5.69 5.59 1.13
CA GLY A 29 -5.72 6.38 -0.11
C GLY A 29 -6.12 7.85 0.06
N LYS A 30 -7.03 8.14 1.00
CA LYS A 30 -7.40 9.52 1.37
C LYS A 30 -6.20 10.32 1.90
N ALA A 31 -5.44 9.76 2.82
CA ALA A 31 -4.28 10.44 3.42
C ALA A 31 -3.21 10.77 2.37
N ILE A 32 -3.02 9.85 1.41
CA ILE A 32 -2.10 10.06 0.29
C ILE A 32 -2.61 11.21 -0.60
N VAL A 33 -3.90 11.20 -0.96
CA VAL A 33 -4.52 12.25 -1.77
C VAL A 33 -4.46 13.62 -1.07
N ASP A 34 -4.80 13.69 0.21
CA ASP A 34 -4.75 14.93 1.00
C ASP A 34 -3.34 15.51 1.04
N ASN A 35 -2.31 14.66 1.16
CA ASN A 35 -0.92 15.10 1.21
C ASN A 35 -0.36 15.46 -0.17
N ALA A 36 -0.50 14.58 -1.16
CA ALA A 36 0.14 14.73 -2.46
C ALA A 36 -0.60 15.69 -3.40
N CYS A 37 -1.95 15.64 -3.44
CA CYS A 37 -2.73 16.43 -4.40
C CYS A 37 -2.93 17.89 -3.98
N SER A 38 -2.57 18.24 -2.74
CA SER A 38 -2.61 19.62 -2.22
C SER A 38 -1.30 20.39 -2.40
N LYS A 39 -0.20 19.73 -2.82
CA LYS A 39 1.13 20.36 -2.94
C LYS A 39 1.21 21.41 -4.05
N CYS A 40 0.50 21.23 -5.16
CA CYS A 40 0.60 22.11 -6.33
C CYS A 40 -0.62 23.04 -6.49
N HIS A 41 -1.79 22.65 -5.98
CA HIS A 41 -3.03 23.42 -6.06
C HIS A 41 -4.02 22.93 -5.01
N SER A 42 -5.09 23.69 -4.76
CA SER A 42 -6.10 23.33 -3.75
C SER A 42 -6.72 21.95 -3.97
N ILE A 43 -6.87 21.18 -2.89
CA ILE A 43 -7.52 19.87 -2.87
C ILE A 43 -8.99 19.93 -3.29
N LYS A 44 -9.63 21.09 -3.15
CA LYS A 44 -11.02 21.32 -3.58
C LYS A 44 -11.27 20.95 -5.05
N ARG A 45 -10.26 21.07 -5.92
CA ARG A 45 -10.36 20.66 -7.33
C ARG A 45 -10.60 19.16 -7.49
N VAL A 46 -10.04 18.34 -6.60
CA VAL A 46 -10.21 16.88 -6.58
C VAL A 46 -11.59 16.54 -6.03
N GLU A 47 -11.97 17.13 -4.90
CA GLU A 47 -13.25 16.87 -4.22
C GLU A 47 -14.48 17.32 -5.02
N ALA A 48 -14.34 18.38 -5.81
CA ALA A 48 -15.40 18.90 -6.67
C ALA A 48 -15.53 18.16 -8.00
N ALA A 49 -14.54 17.35 -8.39
CA ALA A 49 -14.55 16.68 -9.68
C ALA A 49 -15.68 15.64 -9.78
N ARG A 50 -16.19 15.45 -10.99
CA ARG A 50 -17.10 14.37 -11.38
C ARG A 50 -16.43 13.61 -12.51
N LYS A 51 -16.01 12.38 -12.21
CA LYS A 51 -15.20 11.55 -13.10
C LYS A 51 -15.59 10.10 -12.91
N ASN A 52 -15.50 9.31 -13.96
CA ASN A 52 -15.53 7.86 -13.87
C ASN A 52 -14.12 7.30 -13.56
N ALA A 53 -14.03 5.98 -13.37
CA ALA A 53 -12.77 5.32 -13.01
C ALA A 53 -11.65 5.50 -14.04
N SER A 54 -11.97 5.45 -15.33
CA SER A 54 -10.98 5.64 -16.40
C SER A 54 -10.46 7.08 -16.40
N GLU A 55 -11.35 8.06 -16.22
CA GLU A 55 -10.99 9.48 -16.16
C GLU A 55 -10.16 9.83 -14.93
N TRP A 56 -10.39 9.16 -13.80
CA TRP A 56 -9.53 9.26 -12.62
C TRP A 56 -8.14 8.66 -12.87
N GLY A 57 -8.06 7.49 -13.51
CA GLY A 57 -6.80 6.89 -13.94
C GLY A 57 -5.96 7.87 -14.77
N ALA A 58 -6.56 8.39 -15.85
CA ALA A 58 -5.90 9.37 -16.71
C ALA A 58 -5.53 10.68 -15.99
N THR A 59 -6.32 11.08 -15.00
CA THR A 59 -6.02 12.27 -14.19
C THR A 59 -4.83 12.04 -13.26
N LEU A 60 -4.79 10.90 -12.58
CA LEU A 60 -3.69 10.54 -11.70
C LEU A 60 -2.38 10.44 -12.48
N ASP A 61 -2.38 9.74 -13.62
CA ASP A 61 -1.20 9.58 -14.47
C ASP A 61 -0.69 10.95 -14.98
N ARG A 62 -1.62 11.84 -15.36
CA ARG A 62 -1.28 13.23 -15.74
C ARG A 62 -0.66 14.01 -14.59
N MET A 63 -1.12 13.83 -13.35
CA MET A 63 -0.56 14.55 -12.19
C MET A 63 0.81 13.99 -11.79
N ILE A 64 1.00 12.67 -11.84
CA ILE A 64 2.31 12.03 -11.63
C ILE A 64 3.32 12.55 -12.64
N LYS A 65 2.94 12.61 -13.94
CA LYS A 65 3.79 13.20 -14.99
C LYS A 65 4.15 14.67 -14.73
N LYS A 66 3.31 15.42 -13.99
CA LYS A 66 3.56 16.82 -13.60
C LYS A 66 4.33 16.95 -12.28
N GLY A 67 4.71 15.86 -11.64
CA GLY A 67 5.51 15.85 -10.42
C GLY A 67 4.75 15.57 -9.11
N ALA A 68 3.50 15.07 -9.18
CA ALA A 68 2.85 14.56 -7.97
C ALA A 68 3.61 13.35 -7.44
N ASN A 69 4.10 13.44 -6.20
CA ASN A 69 4.88 12.38 -5.56
C ASN A 69 3.95 11.28 -5.04
N ILE A 70 3.62 10.32 -5.91
CA ILE A 70 2.85 9.12 -5.61
C ILE A 70 3.72 7.92 -6.00
N LYS A 71 3.96 7.01 -5.07
CA LYS A 71 4.73 5.80 -5.37
C LYS A 71 3.89 4.79 -6.16
N SER A 72 4.54 3.90 -6.89
CA SER A 72 3.88 2.87 -7.69
C SER A 72 2.90 2.01 -6.89
N GLU A 73 3.30 1.62 -5.68
CA GLU A 73 2.57 0.79 -4.74
C GLU A 73 1.40 1.53 -4.05
N GLU A 74 1.40 2.86 -4.08
CA GLU A 74 0.34 3.71 -3.52
C GLU A 74 -0.78 3.97 -4.53
N ARG A 75 -0.50 3.80 -5.83
CA ARG A 75 -1.37 4.19 -6.95
C ARG A 75 -2.77 3.59 -6.84
N ASP A 76 -2.87 2.31 -6.51
CA ASP A 76 -4.15 1.61 -6.44
C ASP A 76 -5.00 2.08 -5.25
N SER A 77 -4.37 2.33 -4.11
CA SER A 77 -5.03 2.91 -2.94
C SER A 77 -5.56 4.32 -3.23
N VAL A 78 -4.79 5.12 -3.95
CA VAL A 78 -5.20 6.46 -4.42
C VAL A 78 -6.39 6.36 -5.36
N LEU A 79 -6.32 5.53 -6.40
CA LEU A 79 -7.43 5.35 -7.35
C LEU A 79 -8.68 4.82 -6.66
N LYS A 80 -8.54 3.89 -5.72
CA LYS A 80 -9.66 3.38 -4.93
C LYS A 80 -10.36 4.51 -4.19
N TYR A 81 -9.61 5.40 -3.55
CA TYR A 81 -10.20 6.56 -2.87
C TYR A 81 -10.83 7.56 -3.86
N LEU A 82 -10.12 7.94 -4.93
CA LEU A 82 -10.65 8.87 -5.94
C LEU A 82 -11.98 8.39 -6.54
N ASN A 83 -12.11 7.08 -6.76
CA ASN A 83 -13.36 6.49 -7.24
C ASN A 83 -14.53 6.58 -6.25
N THR A 84 -14.28 6.75 -4.95
CA THR A 84 -15.35 7.04 -3.98
C THR A 84 -15.90 8.46 -4.12
N LEU A 85 -15.20 9.34 -4.84
CA LEU A 85 -15.65 10.69 -5.14
C LEU A 85 -16.53 10.75 -6.39
N ASN A 86 -16.72 9.63 -7.09
CA ASN A 86 -17.63 9.53 -8.23
C ASN A 86 -19.04 9.81 -7.72
N LYS A 87 -19.59 10.96 -8.11
CA LYS A 87 -20.99 11.30 -7.86
C LYS A 87 -21.73 11.41 -9.18
#